data_AF-A0A497N7K0-F1
#
_entry.id   AF-A0A497N7K0-F1
#
_cell.length_a   1.000
_cell.length_b   1.000
_cell.length_c   1.000
_cell.angle_alpha   90.00
_cell.angle_beta   90.00
_cell.angle_gamma   90.00
#
_symmetry.space_group_name_H-M   'P 1'
#
loop_
_entity.id
_entity.type
_entity.pdbx_description
1 polymer ?
#
loop_
_entity_poly.entity_id
_entity_poly.type
_entity_poly.pdbx_seq_one_letter_code
_entity_poly.pdbx_strand_id
1 'polypeptide(L)'
;MSGKVVEGNTYLDRVEQEFRGLIIPRYKFRRFFEEETRIFFDCDDDDPMGCLKEILERRDLKEFVVLLLTKEKEGGGLKVLDISYRNLGTETLRHFITRYQSQLEPTVKMSLMAGGLEYLALIGYSYEE
;
A
#
# COMPACT_ATOMS: atom_id res chain seq x y z
N MET A 1 19.06 5.29 -3.49
CA MET A 1 18.13 4.24 -3.96
C MET A 1 17.45 4.76 -5.22
N SER A 2 17.52 4.00 -6.31
CA SER A 2 16.90 4.29 -7.60
C SER A 2 15.80 3.26 -7.80
N GLY A 3 14.67 3.48 -7.13
CA GLY A 3 13.49 2.65 -7.27
C GLY A 3 12.92 2.71 -8.69
N LYS A 4 12.25 1.65 -9.14
CA LYS A 4 11.62 1.61 -10.46
C LYS A 4 10.17 2.04 -10.31
N VAL A 5 9.81 3.16 -10.95
CA VAL A 5 8.43 3.65 -11.02
C VAL A 5 7.76 3.09 -12.27
N VAL A 6 6.53 2.62 -12.09
CA VAL A 6 5.63 2.16 -13.14
C VAL A 6 4.26 2.82 -12.97
N GLU A 7 3.41 2.75 -13.99
CA GLU A 7 2.00 3.07 -13.83
C GLU A 7 1.36 2.05 -12.86
N GLY A 8 0.62 2.54 -11.87
CA GLY A 8 -0.01 1.74 -10.81
C GLY A 8 -0.94 0.69 -11.38
N ASN A 9 -1.73 1.03 -12.41
CA ASN A 9 -2.56 0.06 -13.12
C ASN A 9 -1.76 -1.11 -13.70
N THR A 10 -0.54 -0.86 -14.21
CA THR A 10 0.33 -1.93 -14.74
C THR A 10 0.78 -2.88 -13.63
N TYR A 11 1.08 -2.37 -12.42
CA TYR A 11 1.38 -3.22 -11.28
C TYR A 11 0.15 -4.00 -10.82
N LEU A 12 -1.01 -3.35 -10.73
CA LEU A 12 -2.25 -3.99 -10.29
C LEU A 12 -2.74 -5.07 -11.26
N ASP A 13 -2.50 -4.92 -12.57
CA ASP A 13 -2.75 -5.97 -13.57
C ASP A 13 -1.92 -7.23 -13.25
N ARG A 14 -0.65 -7.07 -12.86
CA ARG A 14 0.21 -8.21 -12.47
C ARG A 14 -0.32 -8.88 -11.21
N VAL A 15 -0.79 -8.10 -10.23
CA VAL A 15 -1.39 -8.65 -9.00
C VAL A 15 -2.64 -9.48 -9.34
N GLU A 16 -3.51 -9.01 -10.22
CA GLU A 16 -4.71 -9.78 -10.63
C GLU A 16 -4.37 -11.03 -11.45
N GLN A 17 -3.31 -10.99 -12.25
CA GLN A 17 -2.81 -12.16 -12.98
C GLN A 17 -2.25 -13.22 -12.03
N GLU A 18 -1.53 -12.79 -10.98
CA GLU A 18 -1.01 -13.67 -9.93
C GLU A 18 -2.14 -14.27 -9.08
N PHE A 19 -3.12 -13.44 -8.72
CA PHE A 19 -4.23 -13.81 -7.83
C PHE A 19 -5.55 -13.90 -8.60
N ARG A 20 -5.71 -14.98 -9.38
CA ARG A 20 -6.91 -15.21 -10.20
C ARG A 20 -8.20 -15.09 -9.39
N GLY A 21 -9.13 -14.25 -9.87
CA GLY A 21 -10.42 -14.00 -9.23
C GLY A 21 -10.43 -12.80 -8.27
N LEU A 22 -9.28 -12.16 -8.05
CA LEU A 22 -9.21 -10.84 -7.43
C LEU A 22 -9.76 -9.78 -8.39
N ILE A 23 -10.60 -8.89 -7.87
CA ILE A 23 -11.03 -7.67 -8.59
C ILE A 23 -10.59 -6.49 -7.74
N ILE A 24 -9.70 -5.66 -8.28
CA ILE A 24 -9.17 -4.51 -7.55
C ILE A 24 -9.90 -3.24 -8.01
N PRO A 25 -10.49 -2.46 -7.08
CA PRO A 25 -11.08 -1.17 -7.41
C PRO A 25 -9.98 -0.14 -7.74
N ARG A 26 -9.57 -0.06 -9.02
CA ARG A 26 -8.47 0.81 -9.49
C ARG A 26 -8.59 2.27 -9.05
N TYR A 27 -9.82 2.80 -8.92
CA TYR A 27 -10.07 4.19 -8.49
C TYR A 27 -9.55 4.50 -7.07
N LYS A 28 -9.25 3.49 -6.25
CA LYS A 28 -8.67 3.67 -4.91
C LYS A 28 -7.15 3.83 -4.91
N PHE A 29 -6.50 3.61 -6.06
CA PHE A 29 -5.05 3.60 -6.16
C PHE A 29 -4.57 4.84 -6.89
N ARG A 30 -3.43 5.34 -6.44
CA ARG A 30 -2.76 6.46 -7.09
C ARG A 30 -2.11 6.02 -8.40
N ARG A 31 -1.85 6.98 -9.27
CA ARG A 31 -1.44 6.76 -10.65
C ARG A 31 -0.14 6.00 -10.77
N PHE A 32 0.87 6.30 -9.97
CA PHE A 32 2.18 5.68 -10.05
C PHE A 32 2.40 4.68 -8.93
N PHE A 33 3.26 3.70 -9.18
CA PHE A 33 3.71 2.73 -8.20
C PHE A 33 5.23 2.58 -8.26
N GLU A 34 5.89 2.63 -7.11
CA GLU A 34 7.33 2.35 -7.01
C GLU A 34 7.57 0.95 -6.42
N GLU A 35 8.30 0.10 -7.14
CA GLU A 35 8.40 -1.34 -6.87
C GLU A 35 9.21 -1.71 -5.61
N GLU A 36 10.24 -0.92 -5.22
CA GLU A 36 11.13 -1.22 -4.09
C GLU A 36 10.45 -0.96 -2.74
N THR A 37 9.87 0.23 -2.58
CA THR A 37 9.16 0.67 -1.37
C THR A 37 7.68 0.30 -1.39
N ARG A 38 7.16 -0.14 -2.55
CA ARG A 38 5.76 -0.51 -2.80
C ARG A 38 4.78 0.63 -2.53
N ILE A 39 5.10 1.83 -2.99
CA ILE A 39 4.27 3.01 -2.73
C ILE A 39 3.47 3.37 -3.97
N PHE A 40 2.16 3.55 -3.77
CA PHE A 40 1.30 4.24 -4.71
C PHE A 40 1.36 5.75 -4.43
N PHE A 41 1.61 6.54 -5.46
CA PHE A 41 1.70 7.99 -5.36
C PHE A 41 1.22 8.67 -6.65
N ASP A 42 0.83 9.94 -6.54
CA ASP A 42 0.52 10.77 -7.70
C ASP A 42 1.63 11.80 -7.86
N CYS A 43 1.87 12.17 -9.12
CA CYS A 43 2.75 13.28 -9.42
C CYS A 43 2.25 14.02 -10.65
N ASP A 44 2.32 15.35 -10.58
CA ASP A 44 1.98 16.23 -11.70
C ASP A 44 3.21 16.60 -12.56
N ASP A 45 4.42 16.34 -12.07
CA ASP A 45 5.69 16.68 -12.72
C ASP A 45 6.24 15.56 -13.62
N ASP A 46 7.08 15.96 -14.58
CA ASP A 46 7.82 15.05 -15.48
C ASP A 46 8.93 14.24 -14.79
N ASP A 47 9.16 14.41 -13.48
CA ASP A 47 10.09 13.62 -12.66
C ASP A 47 9.36 12.89 -11.49
N PRO A 48 8.74 11.72 -11.76
CA PRO A 48 8.09 10.93 -10.72
C PRO A 48 9.02 10.51 -9.58
N MET A 49 10.32 10.35 -9.84
CA MET A 49 11.28 9.93 -8.80
C MET A 49 11.66 11.07 -7.86
N GLY A 50 11.83 12.29 -8.38
CA GLY A 50 11.98 13.49 -7.57
C GLY A 50 10.77 13.68 -6.66
N CYS A 51 9.58 13.62 -7.26
CA CYS A 51 8.30 13.73 -6.59
C CYS A 51 8.11 12.72 -5.44
N LEU A 52 8.41 11.45 -5.70
CA LEU A 52 8.35 10.41 -4.67
C LEU A 52 9.30 10.71 -3.51
N LYS A 53 10.51 11.22 -3.77
CA LYS A 53 11.44 11.59 -2.68
C LYS A 53 10.85 12.68 -1.80
N GLU A 54 10.19 13.67 -2.38
CA GLU A 54 9.53 14.73 -1.62
C GLU A 54 8.39 14.18 -0.77
N ILE A 55 7.50 13.40 -1.38
CA ILE A 55 6.37 12.74 -0.70
C ILE A 55 6.85 11.89 0.49
N LEU A 56 7.94 11.14 0.30
CA LEU A 56 8.52 10.27 1.34
C LEU A 56 9.02 11.04 2.57
N GLU A 57 9.39 12.31 2.41
CA GLU A 57 9.90 13.16 3.49
C GLU A 57 8.87 14.16 4.03
N ARG A 58 7.68 14.26 3.40
CA ARG A 58 6.56 15.08 3.89
C ARG A 58 6.13 14.63 5.28
N ARG A 59 5.76 15.63 6.09
CA ARG A 59 5.34 15.46 7.50
C ARG A 59 3.91 15.92 7.76
N ASP A 60 3.27 16.48 6.73
CA ASP A 60 1.94 17.07 6.74
C ASP A 60 0.86 16.13 6.18
N LEU A 61 1.25 14.92 5.74
CA LEU A 61 0.32 13.87 5.32
C LEU A 61 -0.62 13.51 6.47
N LYS A 62 -1.94 13.47 6.24
CA LYS A 62 -2.96 13.25 7.28
C LYS A 62 -3.06 11.80 7.71
N GLU A 63 -3.01 10.88 6.76
CA GLU A 63 -3.12 9.44 7.02
C GLU A 63 -2.15 8.66 6.14
N PHE A 64 -1.71 7.50 6.65
CA PHE A 64 -0.98 6.50 5.88
C PHE A 64 -1.88 5.29 5.66
N VAL A 65 -1.91 4.79 4.43
CA VAL A 65 -2.77 3.68 4.04
C VAL A 65 -1.90 2.47 3.72
N VAL A 66 -2.27 1.32 4.27
CA VAL A 66 -1.65 0.03 3.94
C VAL A 66 -2.65 -0.82 3.17
N LEU A 67 -2.24 -1.30 2.01
CA LEU A 67 -3.07 -2.06 1.07
C LEU A 67 -2.66 -3.54 1.14
N LEU A 68 -3.56 -4.37 1.64
CA LEU A 68 -3.33 -5.78 1.88
C LEU A 68 -4.24 -6.64 1.00
N LEU A 69 -3.70 -7.74 0.49
CA LEU A 69 -4.50 -8.80 -0.10
C LEU A 69 -4.87 -9.81 0.98
N THR A 70 -6.17 -10.03 1.14
CA THR A 70 -6.72 -10.99 2.10
C THR A 70 -7.70 -11.94 1.43
N LYS A 71 -8.00 -13.03 2.13
CA LYS A 71 -9.02 -14.01 1.75
C LYS A 71 -9.81 -14.44 2.98
N GLU A 72 -11.10 -14.62 2.86
CA GLU A 72 -11.91 -15.22 3.94
C GLU A 72 -11.65 -16.73 4.02
N LYS A 73 -11.51 -17.28 5.23
CA LYS A 73 -11.14 -18.70 5.42
C LYS A 73 -12.20 -19.68 4.92
N GLU A 74 -13.49 -19.32 4.98
CA GLU A 74 -14.60 -20.22 4.62
C GLU A 74 -15.29 -19.75 3.33
N GLY A 75 -14.82 -20.23 2.18
CA GLY A 75 -15.50 -20.08 0.88
C GLY A 75 -15.56 -18.67 0.30
N GLY A 76 -14.98 -17.66 0.96
CA GLY A 76 -15.00 -16.29 0.48
C GLY A 76 -13.91 -15.96 -0.54
N GLY A 77 -14.17 -14.89 -1.29
CA GLY A 77 -13.30 -14.41 -2.37
C GLY A 77 -12.06 -13.66 -1.89
N LEU A 78 -11.13 -13.45 -2.82
CA LEU A 78 -9.98 -12.57 -2.65
C LEU A 78 -10.44 -11.11 -2.56
N LYS A 79 -9.87 -10.35 -1.63
CA LYS A 79 -10.22 -8.94 -1.41
C LYS A 79 -8.99 -8.11 -1.11
N VAL A 80 -8.97 -6.87 -1.61
CA VAL A 80 -8.06 -5.84 -1.13
C VAL A 80 -8.66 -5.18 0.10
N LEU A 81 -7.89 -5.11 1.18
CA LEU A 81 -8.20 -4.40 2.41
C LEU A 81 -7.29 -3.18 2.53
N ASP A 82 -7.88 -2.01 2.73
CA ASP A 82 -7.21 -0.76 3.06
C ASP A 82 -7.26 -0.52 4.58
N ILE A 83 -6.09 -0.34 5.19
CA ILE A 83 -5.96 0.00 6.62
C ILE A 83 -5.35 1.39 6.74
N SER A 84 -6.12 2.35 7.26
CA SER A 84 -5.67 3.72 7.46
C SER A 84 -5.13 3.97 8.86
N TYR A 85 -4.01 4.69 8.93
CA TYR A 85 -3.33 5.11 10.15
C TYR A 85 -3.22 6.63 10.16
N ARG A 86 -3.86 7.28 11.13
CA ARG A 86 -3.75 8.73 11.29
C ARG A 86 -2.32 9.15 11.66
N ASN A 87 -1.79 10.15 10.96
CA ASN A 87 -0.51 10.75 11.26
C ASN A 87 -0.67 11.88 12.29
N LEU A 88 -0.64 11.52 13.57
CA LEU A 88 -0.77 12.48 14.68
C LEU A 88 0.57 13.10 15.10
N GLY A 89 1.70 12.61 14.56
CA GLY A 89 3.04 12.83 15.10
C GLY A 89 4.04 13.48 14.14
N THR A 90 3.58 14.07 13.04
CA THR A 90 4.45 14.60 11.95
C THR A 90 5.42 13.54 11.42
N GLU A 91 5.01 12.27 11.47
CA GLU A 91 5.77 11.15 10.95
C GLU A 91 5.87 11.29 9.42
N THR A 92 6.97 10.83 8.83
CA THR A 92 7.10 10.76 7.37
C THR A 92 6.61 9.41 6.86
N LEU A 93 6.15 9.35 5.60
CA LEU A 93 5.73 8.09 5.00
C LEU A 93 6.87 7.05 5.02
N ARG A 94 8.12 7.47 4.78
CA ARG A 94 9.30 6.59 4.88
C ARG A 94 9.43 5.94 6.26
N HIS A 95 9.30 6.75 7.32
CA HIS A 95 9.42 6.25 8.68
C HIS A 95 8.24 5.34 9.04
N PHE A 96 7.02 5.71 8.63
CA PHE A 96 5.84 4.88 8.82
C PHE A 96 5.99 3.50 8.20
N ILE A 97 6.46 3.39 6.95
CA ILE A 97 6.66 2.10 6.27
C ILE A 97 7.61 1.21 7.07
N THR A 98 8.73 1.78 7.52
CA THR A 98 9.73 1.07 8.33
C THR A 98 9.12 0.59 9.66
N ARG A 99 8.35 1.45 10.33
CA ARG A 99 7.65 1.13 11.57
C ARG A 99 6.57 0.07 11.36
N TYR A 100 5.82 0.15 10.27
CA TYR A 100 4.78 -0.82 9.95
C TYR A 100 5.38 -2.21 9.79
N GLN A 101 6.39 -2.36 8.94
CA GLN A 101 7.03 -3.65 8.67
C GLN A 101 7.65 -4.27 9.92
N SER A 102 8.32 -3.46 10.74
CA SER A 102 9.04 -3.95 11.92
C SER A 102 8.15 -4.21 13.14
N GLN A 103 7.05 -3.45 13.30
CA GLN A 103 6.28 -3.45 14.57
C GLN A 103 4.79 -3.75 14.39
N LEU A 104 4.16 -3.27 13.31
CA LEU A 104 2.70 -3.36 13.16
C LEU A 104 2.26 -4.58 12.37
N GLU A 105 3.00 -4.95 11.32
CA GLU A 105 2.63 -6.01 10.39
C GLU A 105 2.38 -7.36 11.10
N PRO A 106 3.20 -7.81 12.07
CA PRO A 106 2.91 -9.06 12.80
C PRO A 106 1.58 -9.00 13.55
N THR A 107 1.29 -7.87 14.19
CA THR A 107 0.05 -7.67 14.94
C THR A 107 -1.15 -7.63 14.00
N VAL A 108 -1.05 -6.93 12.87
CA VAL A 108 -2.10 -6.89 11.83
C VAL A 108 -2.39 -8.30 11.31
N LYS A 109 -1.36 -9.09 10.99
CA LYS A 109 -1.52 -10.49 10.55
C LYS A 109 -2.28 -11.32 11.59
N MET A 110 -1.93 -11.20 12.87
CA MET A 110 -2.64 -11.89 13.96
C MET A 110 -4.11 -11.46 14.05
N SER A 111 -4.39 -10.15 13.98
CA SER A 111 -5.75 -9.62 14.03
C SER A 111 -6.61 -10.10 12.85
N LEU A 112 -6.05 -10.13 11.64
CA LEU A 112 -6.72 -10.67 10.46
C LEU A 112 -7.09 -12.14 10.66
N MET A 113 -6.13 -12.96 11.12
CA MET A 113 -6.35 -14.38 11.38
C MET A 113 -7.42 -14.65 12.43
N ALA A 114 -7.45 -13.86 13.50
CA ALA A 114 -8.47 -13.93 14.54
C ALA A 114 -9.86 -13.51 14.03
N GLY A 115 -9.92 -12.57 13.08
CA GLY A 115 -11.14 -12.14 12.40
C GLY A 115 -11.61 -13.05 11.26
N GLY A 116 -11.01 -14.23 11.08
CA GLY A 116 -11.39 -15.17 10.02
C GLY A 116 -10.81 -14.84 8.63
N LEU A 117 -9.89 -13.89 8.55
CA LEU A 117 -9.18 -13.54 7.32
C LEU A 117 -7.79 -14.18 7.26
N GLU A 118 -7.39 -14.60 6.08
CA GLU A 118 -6.05 -15.02 5.74
C GLU A 118 -5.33 -13.84 5.08
N TYR A 119 -4.14 -13.48 5.59
CA TYR A 119 -3.25 -12.55 4.93
C TYR A 119 -2.52 -13.27 3.80
N LEU A 120 -2.54 -12.72 2.59
CA LEU A 120 -1.85 -13.30 1.43
C LEU A 120 -0.64 -12.47 1.02
N ALA A 121 -0.79 -11.15 0.87
CA ALA A 121 0.29 -10.29 0.42
C ALA A 121 0.10 -8.82 0.86
N LEU A 122 1.22 -8.10 0.97
CA LEU A 122 1.26 -6.65 0.98
C LEU A 122 1.27 -6.15 -0.47
N ILE A 123 0.19 -5.47 -0.87
CA ILE A 123 0.07 -4.84 -2.20
C ILE A 123 0.85 -3.53 -2.23
N GLY A 124 0.81 -2.76 -1.16
CA GLY A 124 1.62 -1.55 -1.06
C GLY A 124 1.14 -0.58 0.02
N TYR A 125 1.66 0.63 -0.08
CA TYR A 125 1.37 1.75 0.80
C TYR A 125 0.85 2.93 -0.02
N SER A 126 0.08 3.80 0.62
CA SER A 126 -0.36 5.08 0.09
C SER A 126 -0.52 6.05 1.26
N TYR A 127 -1.07 7.23 0.99
CA TYR A 127 -1.26 8.31 1.94
C TYR A 127 -2.46 9.18 1.56
N GLU A 128 -2.96 9.93 2.54
CA GLU A 128 -3.97 10.98 2.37
C GLU A 128 -3.39 12.34 2.78
N GLU A 129 -3.80 13.40 2.09
CA GLU A 129 -3.33 14.78 2.27
C GLU A 129 -4.38 15.69 2.90
#